data_AF-U5CZZ8-F1
#
_entry.id   AF-U5CZZ8-F1
#
_cell.length_a   1.000
_cell.length_b   1.000
_cell.length_c   1.000
_cell.angle_alpha   90.00
_cell.angle_beta   90.00
_cell.angle_gamma   90.00
#
_symmetry.space_group_name_H-M   'P 1'
#
loop_
_entity.id
_entity.type
_entity.pdbx_description
1 polymer ?
#
loop_
_entity_poly.entity_id
_entity_poly.type
_entity_poly.pdbx_seq_one_letter_code
_entity_poly.pdbx_strand_id
1 'polypeptide(L)'
;GKLHNNPISWRGDSALDDGKEVTLDLSKGMYDAGDHMKFGFPMAFTGTVLSWTILEYGDQMKAAQHLTPAIDSLKWITDYLVNAHPSENVLYIQVGNPKDDHACWERPEDMKEKRPLTQVNTSTPGTEVAAETAAALASASLVFKSSDSAYSSLLLKHAEQLFHFADAFRASYSLSIPEVQQFYNSTGYKDELLWAAAWLYHATQDQTYLNYVTVENGQAFAEWGDPTWFSWDNKLAGTQ
;
A
#
# COMPACT_ATOMS: atom_id res chain seq x y z
N GLY A 1 16.69 -0.65 -0.60
CA GLY A 1 17.03 -1.32 -1.87
C GLY A 1 18.17 -0.61 -2.57
N LYS A 2 18.45 -1.01 -3.81
CA LYS A 2 19.50 -0.39 -4.64
C LYS A 2 19.03 0.94 -5.24
N LEU A 3 19.73 2.03 -4.94
CA LEU A 3 19.37 3.37 -5.41
C LEU A 3 20.01 3.65 -6.77
N HIS A 4 19.20 4.15 -7.71
CA HIS A 4 19.64 4.55 -9.05
C HIS A 4 19.41 6.06 -9.21
N ASN A 5 20.38 6.77 -9.79
CA ASN A 5 20.31 8.23 -10.01
C ASN A 5 19.91 9.03 -8.74
N ASN A 6 20.46 8.66 -7.59
CA ASN A 6 20.06 9.20 -6.28
C ASN A 6 20.46 10.68 -6.10
N PRO A 7 19.50 11.61 -5.95
CA PRO A 7 19.80 13.02 -5.64
C PRO A 7 20.06 13.26 -4.14
N ILE A 8 19.77 12.28 -3.27
CA ILE A 8 19.91 12.39 -1.80
C ILE A 8 21.26 11.77 -1.38
N SER A 9 22.32 12.57 -1.44
CA SER A 9 23.71 12.10 -1.34
C SER A 9 24.10 11.41 -0.03
N TRP A 10 23.31 11.58 1.02
CA TRP A 10 23.55 10.96 2.33
C TRP A 10 22.85 9.61 2.52
N ARG A 11 22.10 9.14 1.51
CA ARG A 11 21.47 7.80 1.47
C ARG A 11 22.24 6.87 0.53
N GLY A 12 22.42 5.63 0.93
CA GLY A 12 23.03 4.55 0.15
C GLY A 12 22.11 3.35 -0.05
N ASP A 13 22.68 2.31 -0.65
CA ASP A 13 22.01 1.03 -0.86
C ASP A 13 21.81 0.31 0.48
N SER A 14 20.58 -0.06 0.81
CA SER A 14 20.23 -0.72 2.08
C SER A 14 19.24 -1.86 1.87
N ALA A 15 19.13 -2.77 2.85
CA ALA A 15 18.12 -3.84 2.88
C ALA A 15 18.00 -4.62 1.54
N LEU A 16 19.15 -4.95 0.94
CA LEU A 16 19.25 -5.56 -0.39
C LEU A 16 18.82 -7.03 -0.41
N ASP A 17 18.70 -7.64 0.77
CA ASP A 17 18.37 -9.05 0.95
C ASP A 17 16.90 -9.29 1.36
N ASP A 18 16.12 -8.22 1.60
CA ASP A 18 14.71 -8.32 1.96
C ASP A 18 13.94 -9.16 0.92
N GLY A 19 13.33 -10.28 1.34
CA GLY A 19 12.50 -11.14 0.51
C GLY A 19 13.22 -12.36 -0.10
N LYS A 20 14.56 -12.42 -0.04
CA LYS A 20 15.33 -13.49 -0.68
C LYS A 20 15.03 -14.88 -0.10
N GLU A 21 14.68 -14.97 1.18
CA GLU A 21 14.33 -16.23 1.84
C GLU A 21 13.07 -16.89 1.26
N VAL A 22 12.25 -16.14 0.54
CA VAL A 22 11.03 -16.61 -0.15
C VAL A 22 11.09 -16.38 -1.66
N THR A 23 12.28 -16.14 -2.21
CA THR A 23 12.51 -15.90 -3.65
C THR A 23 11.74 -14.68 -4.20
N LEU A 24 11.58 -13.64 -3.39
CA LEU A 24 10.99 -12.35 -3.78
C LEU A 24 12.02 -11.23 -3.69
N ASP A 25 11.82 -10.16 -4.45
CA ASP A 25 12.55 -8.90 -4.28
C ASP A 25 11.67 -7.91 -3.50
N LEU A 26 11.86 -7.88 -2.17
CA LEU A 26 11.20 -6.93 -1.28
C LEU A 26 12.15 -5.79 -0.89
N SER A 27 13.24 -5.57 -1.65
CA SER A 27 14.28 -4.60 -1.31
C SER A 27 13.87 -3.13 -1.50
N LYS A 28 12.89 -2.86 -2.38
CA LYS A 28 12.29 -1.52 -2.62
C LYS A 28 11.30 -1.14 -1.52
N GLY A 29 10.41 -0.18 -1.78
CA GLY A 29 9.46 0.35 -0.81
C GLY A 29 10.09 1.41 0.08
N MET A 30 9.32 1.88 1.06
CA MET A 30 9.72 2.94 1.97
C MET A 30 10.02 2.39 3.36
N TYR A 31 11.02 2.97 4.02
CA TYR A 31 11.03 2.90 5.48
C TYR A 31 9.92 3.79 6.01
N ASP A 32 9.25 3.34 7.07
CA ASP A 32 8.01 3.92 7.53
C ASP A 32 8.20 5.32 8.13
N ALA A 33 9.14 5.47 9.06
CA ALA A 33 9.36 6.73 9.75
C ALA A 33 10.87 7.03 9.95
N GLY A 34 11.29 7.13 11.22
CA GLY A 34 12.70 7.24 11.61
C GLY A 34 13.37 5.89 11.88
N ASP A 35 12.62 4.80 11.68
CA ASP A 35 13.03 3.41 11.83
C ASP A 35 13.38 2.80 10.46
N HIS A 36 13.73 1.52 10.40
CA HIS A 36 13.99 0.81 9.13
C HIS A 36 12.97 -0.30 8.84
N MET A 37 11.82 -0.22 9.49
CA MET A 37 10.68 -1.08 9.22
C MET A 37 10.01 -0.72 7.89
N LYS A 38 9.54 -1.73 7.18
CA LYS A 38 8.62 -1.55 6.04
C LYS A 38 7.23 -1.98 6.47
N PHE A 39 6.41 -1.06 6.96
CA PHE A 39 5.01 -1.33 7.31
C PHE A 39 4.12 -1.14 6.07
N GLY A 40 3.48 -2.21 5.62
CA GLY A 40 2.72 -2.24 4.36
C GLY A 40 1.46 -1.38 4.38
N PHE A 41 0.75 -1.33 5.50
CA PHE A 41 -0.52 -0.60 5.59
C PHE A 41 -0.36 0.93 5.41
N PRO A 42 0.48 1.64 6.18
CA PRO A 42 0.73 3.07 5.96
C PRO A 42 1.48 3.34 4.64
N MET A 43 2.31 2.41 4.15
CA MET A 43 2.97 2.54 2.85
C MET A 43 1.98 2.49 1.70
N ALA A 44 1.01 1.57 1.74
CA ALA A 44 -0.06 1.48 0.75
C ALA A 44 -0.91 2.76 0.75
N PHE A 45 -1.32 3.24 1.94
CA PHE A 45 -2.01 4.52 2.08
C PHE A 45 -1.23 5.69 1.44
N THR A 46 0.08 5.76 1.71
CA THR A 46 0.97 6.77 1.10
C THR A 46 0.96 6.66 -0.43
N GLY A 47 0.98 5.44 -0.97
CA GLY A 47 0.87 5.17 -2.41
C GLY A 47 -0.46 5.65 -3.00
N THR A 48 -1.58 5.39 -2.32
CA THR A 48 -2.91 5.84 -2.77
C THR A 48 -3.01 7.37 -2.77
N VAL A 49 -2.62 8.03 -1.67
CA VAL A 49 -2.69 9.49 -1.55
C VAL A 49 -1.75 10.18 -2.53
N LEU A 50 -0.54 9.64 -2.75
CA LEU A 50 0.38 10.18 -3.76
C LEU A 50 -0.20 10.03 -5.17
N SER A 51 -0.82 8.88 -5.48
CA SER A 51 -1.52 8.67 -6.76
C SER A 51 -2.64 9.68 -6.96
N TRP A 52 -3.51 9.84 -5.95
CA TRP A 52 -4.60 10.81 -5.99
C TRP A 52 -4.08 12.24 -6.20
N THR A 53 -3.02 12.62 -5.49
CA THR A 53 -2.42 13.96 -5.62
C THR A 53 -1.83 14.17 -7.02
N ILE A 54 -1.20 13.16 -7.62
CA ILE A 54 -0.69 13.25 -9.00
C ILE A 54 -1.83 13.36 -10.01
N LEU A 55 -2.92 12.62 -9.82
CA LEU A 55 -4.10 12.68 -10.70
C LEU A 55 -4.79 14.05 -10.64
N GLU A 56 -4.93 14.63 -9.45
CA GLU A 56 -5.63 15.90 -9.25
C GLU A 56 -4.75 17.12 -9.59
N TYR A 57 -3.47 17.08 -9.21
CA TYR A 57 -2.57 18.24 -9.25
C TYR A 57 -1.33 18.04 -10.14
N GLY A 58 -1.36 17.07 -11.05
CA GLY A 58 -0.22 16.72 -11.90
C GLY A 58 0.30 17.88 -12.76
N ASP A 59 -0.60 18.75 -13.25
CA ASP A 59 -0.24 19.93 -14.04
C ASP A 59 0.52 20.97 -13.21
N GLN A 60 0.11 21.19 -11.95
CA GLN A 60 0.77 22.09 -11.01
C GLN A 60 2.13 21.52 -10.59
N MET A 61 2.21 20.21 -10.32
CA MET A 61 3.49 19.55 -10.08
C MET A 61 4.43 19.67 -11.27
N LYS A 62 3.90 19.59 -12.50
CA LYS A 62 4.69 19.77 -13.73
C LYS A 62 5.20 21.19 -13.86
N ALA A 63 4.34 22.19 -13.62
CA ALA A 63 4.74 23.60 -13.61
C ALA A 63 5.82 23.89 -12.56
N ALA A 64 5.74 23.22 -11.41
CA ALA A 64 6.73 23.31 -10.33
C ALA A 64 7.94 22.37 -10.49
N GLN A 65 8.06 21.64 -11.61
CA GLN A 65 9.16 20.70 -11.88
C GLN A 65 9.29 19.53 -10.87
N HIS A 66 8.19 19.14 -10.24
CA HIS A 66 8.12 18.05 -9.27
C HIS A 66 7.32 16.82 -9.72
N LEU A 67 6.68 16.87 -10.90
CA LEU A 67 5.87 15.73 -11.39
C LEU A 67 6.70 14.45 -11.58
N THR A 68 7.86 14.54 -12.23
CA THR A 68 8.72 13.36 -12.46
C THR A 68 9.20 12.72 -11.16
N PRO A 69 9.78 13.47 -10.19
CA PRO A 69 10.10 12.90 -8.88
C PRO A 69 8.90 12.26 -8.15
N ALA A 70 7.69 12.83 -8.28
CA ALA A 70 6.48 12.28 -7.67
C ALA A 70 6.09 10.94 -8.29
N ILE A 71 6.10 10.85 -9.63
CA ILE A 71 5.84 9.59 -10.36
C ILE A 71 6.91 8.54 -10.06
N ASP A 72 8.19 8.92 -9.98
CA ASP A 72 9.28 8.00 -9.65
C ASP A 72 9.15 7.46 -8.21
N SER A 73 8.74 8.31 -7.27
CA SER A 73 8.47 7.92 -5.89
C SER A 73 7.27 6.97 -5.80
N LEU A 74 6.19 7.26 -6.55
CA LEU A 74 5.04 6.38 -6.63
C LEU A 74 5.44 5.01 -7.19
N LYS A 75 6.22 4.98 -8.27
CA LYS A 75 6.71 3.73 -8.87
C LYS A 75 7.56 2.93 -7.90
N TRP A 76 8.37 3.59 -7.07
CA TRP A 76 9.19 2.94 -6.05
C TRP A 76 8.35 2.20 -5.00
N ILE A 77 7.20 2.79 -4.61
CA ILE A 77 6.22 2.17 -3.72
C ILE A 77 5.51 1.02 -4.43
N THR A 78 4.96 1.24 -5.63
CA THR A 78 4.15 0.24 -6.31
C THR A 78 4.96 -0.96 -6.80
N ASP A 79 6.24 -0.79 -7.14
CA ASP A 79 7.13 -1.93 -7.43
C ASP A 79 7.27 -2.85 -6.20
N TYR A 80 7.34 -2.29 -4.99
CA TYR A 80 7.36 -3.08 -3.76
C TYR A 80 6.02 -3.77 -3.51
N LEU A 81 4.90 -3.05 -3.64
CA LEU A 81 3.56 -3.60 -3.40
C LEU A 81 3.21 -4.74 -4.39
N VAL A 82 3.62 -4.63 -5.66
CA VAL A 82 3.48 -5.70 -6.65
C VAL A 82 4.29 -6.93 -6.23
N ASN A 83 5.57 -6.74 -5.86
CA ASN A 83 6.44 -7.84 -5.45
C ASN A 83 6.00 -8.49 -4.13
N ALA A 84 5.37 -7.72 -3.24
CA ALA A 84 4.79 -8.19 -2.00
C ALA A 84 3.53 -9.05 -2.20
N HIS A 85 2.93 -9.05 -3.39
CA HIS A 85 1.77 -9.86 -3.75
C HIS A 85 2.14 -10.96 -4.77
N PRO A 86 2.82 -12.05 -4.34
CA PRO A 86 3.31 -13.09 -5.25
C PRO A 86 2.22 -14.03 -5.80
N SER A 87 1.06 -14.08 -5.15
CA SER A 87 -0.07 -14.93 -5.55
C SER A 87 -1.38 -14.36 -5.00
N GLU A 88 -2.50 -14.71 -5.64
CA GLU A 88 -3.81 -14.04 -5.48
C GLU A 88 -4.30 -13.83 -4.04
N ASN A 89 -3.94 -14.71 -3.10
CA ASN A 89 -4.38 -14.65 -1.71
C ASN A 89 -3.21 -14.61 -0.73
N VAL A 90 -2.06 -14.03 -1.12
CA VAL A 90 -0.89 -13.85 -0.26
C VAL A 90 -0.33 -12.45 -0.45
N LEU A 91 -0.25 -11.69 0.64
CA LEU A 91 0.36 -10.35 0.65
C LEU A 91 1.36 -10.25 1.81
N TYR A 92 2.61 -9.89 1.49
CA TYR A 92 3.61 -9.53 2.48
C TYR A 92 3.40 -8.10 2.95
N ILE A 93 3.09 -7.94 4.23
CA ILE A 93 2.67 -6.67 4.82
C ILE A 93 3.73 -6.04 5.71
N GLN A 94 4.81 -6.77 6.01
CA GLN A 94 5.89 -6.25 6.84
C GLN A 94 7.23 -6.88 6.48
N VAL A 95 8.29 -6.07 6.50
CA VAL A 95 9.68 -6.53 6.51
C VAL A 95 10.43 -5.89 7.66
N GLY A 96 11.03 -6.72 8.51
CA GLY A 96 11.71 -6.31 9.73
C GLY A 96 11.03 -6.83 11.00
N ASN A 97 11.79 -6.85 12.09
CA ASN A 97 11.27 -7.06 13.44
C ASN A 97 11.27 -5.71 14.18
N PRO A 98 10.11 -5.14 14.50
CA PRO A 98 10.05 -3.82 15.12
C PRO A 98 10.84 -3.70 16.42
N LYS A 99 10.89 -4.78 17.23
CA LYS A 99 11.62 -4.74 18.51
C LYS A 99 13.13 -4.67 18.32
N ASP A 100 13.66 -5.42 17.34
CA ASP A 100 15.09 -5.43 17.08
C ASP A 100 15.51 -4.15 16.36
N ASP A 101 14.70 -3.71 15.38
CA ASP A 101 14.89 -2.48 14.62
C ASP A 101 14.89 -1.24 15.54
N HIS A 102 13.88 -1.11 16.40
CA HIS A 102 13.74 0.05 17.30
C HIS A 102 14.72 0.03 18.47
N ALA A 103 15.33 -1.12 18.78
CA ALA A 103 16.39 -1.22 19.78
C ALA A 103 17.76 -0.74 19.27
N CYS A 104 17.89 -0.51 17.96
CA CYS A 104 19.12 -0.08 17.32
C CYS A 104 18.99 1.31 16.72
N TRP A 105 20.01 2.16 16.90
CA TRP A 105 20.12 3.44 16.22
C TRP A 105 21.33 3.40 15.29
N GLU A 106 21.09 3.10 14.02
CA GLU A 106 22.14 2.98 13.02
C GLU A 106 21.71 3.52 11.66
N ARG A 107 22.62 3.49 10.69
CA ARG A 107 22.26 3.81 9.30
C ARG A 107 21.63 2.58 8.65
N PRO A 108 20.63 2.74 7.76
CA PRO A 108 20.01 1.59 7.10
C PRO A 108 21.00 0.75 6.28
N GLU A 109 22.10 1.35 5.81
CA GLU A 109 23.16 0.66 5.07
C GLU A 109 24.02 -0.25 5.97
N ASP A 110 23.97 -0.07 7.29
CA ASP A 110 24.79 -0.81 8.26
C ASP A 110 24.02 -1.93 8.99
N MET A 111 22.70 -2.05 8.78
CA MET A 111 21.83 -3.07 9.39
C MET A 111 22.40 -4.49 9.24
N LYS A 112 22.37 -5.25 10.34
CA LYS A 112 22.89 -6.63 10.42
C LYS A 112 21.90 -7.61 11.02
N GLU A 113 20.87 -7.09 11.66
CA GLU A 113 19.78 -7.84 12.23
C GLU A 113 19.01 -8.60 11.14
N LYS A 114 18.38 -9.70 11.55
CA LYS A 114 17.49 -10.41 10.64
C LYS A 114 16.23 -9.57 10.44
N ARG A 115 15.81 -9.43 9.18
CA ARG A 115 14.62 -8.67 8.81
C ARG A 115 13.48 -9.62 8.37
N PRO A 116 12.76 -10.24 9.32
CA PRO A 116 11.74 -11.24 9.01
C PRO A 116 10.58 -10.67 8.21
N LEU A 117 9.86 -11.56 7.52
CA LEU A 117 8.70 -11.22 6.71
C LEU A 117 7.40 -11.60 7.43
N THR A 118 6.44 -10.68 7.44
CA THR A 118 5.06 -10.94 7.89
C THR A 118 4.14 -10.86 6.68
N GLN A 119 3.21 -11.81 6.57
CA GLN A 119 2.24 -11.87 5.50
C GLN A 119 0.82 -12.11 6.03
N VAL A 120 -0.15 -11.68 5.24
CA VAL A 120 -1.55 -12.09 5.36
C VAL A 120 -1.90 -13.06 4.24
N ASN A 121 -2.78 -14.00 4.53
CA ASN A 121 -3.27 -15.01 3.58
C ASN A 121 -4.64 -15.54 4.01
N THR A 122 -5.15 -16.58 3.34
CA THR A 122 -6.48 -17.15 3.65
C THR A 122 -6.62 -17.71 5.07
N SER A 123 -5.53 -18.09 5.73
CA SER A 123 -5.52 -18.60 7.12
C SER A 123 -5.25 -17.52 8.16
N THR A 124 -4.62 -16.42 7.75
CA THR A 124 -4.32 -15.25 8.59
C THR A 124 -4.71 -13.99 7.79
N PRO A 125 -6.01 -13.67 7.66
CA PRO A 125 -6.45 -12.63 6.75
C PRO A 125 -6.15 -11.23 7.28
N GLY A 126 -6.14 -10.25 6.38
CA GLY A 126 -5.96 -8.84 6.73
C GLY A 126 -6.61 -7.96 5.68
N THR A 127 -7.90 -7.70 5.87
CA THR A 127 -8.76 -7.05 4.87
C THR A 127 -8.32 -5.64 4.57
N GLU A 128 -8.10 -4.83 5.59
CA GLU A 128 -7.74 -3.42 5.50
C GLU A 128 -6.42 -3.21 4.76
N VAL A 129 -5.36 -3.95 5.10
CA VAL A 129 -4.06 -3.83 4.42
C VAL A 129 -4.10 -4.34 2.98
N ALA A 130 -4.87 -5.41 2.71
CA ALA A 130 -5.05 -5.92 1.36
C ALA A 130 -5.89 -4.96 0.50
N ALA A 131 -6.97 -4.41 1.04
CA ALA A 131 -7.84 -3.44 0.36
C ALA A 131 -7.13 -2.09 0.14
N GLU A 132 -6.36 -1.58 1.10
CA GLU A 132 -5.57 -0.37 0.89
C GLU A 132 -4.47 -0.58 -0.16
N THR A 133 -3.85 -1.78 -0.19
CA THR A 133 -2.90 -2.12 -1.26
C THR A 133 -3.60 -2.19 -2.62
N ALA A 134 -4.83 -2.71 -2.68
CA ALA A 134 -5.64 -2.68 -3.89
C ALA A 134 -5.95 -1.23 -4.33
N ALA A 135 -6.33 -0.35 -3.40
CA ALA A 135 -6.55 1.07 -3.68
C ALA A 135 -5.30 1.76 -4.23
N ALA A 136 -4.13 1.50 -3.63
CA ALA A 136 -2.85 2.05 -4.05
C ALA A 136 -2.48 1.63 -5.48
N LEU A 137 -2.66 0.34 -5.80
CA LEU A 137 -2.35 -0.19 -7.13
C LEU A 137 -3.38 0.24 -8.19
N ALA A 138 -4.67 0.29 -7.84
CA ALA A 138 -5.74 0.76 -8.73
C ALA A 138 -5.56 2.25 -9.07
N SER A 139 -5.37 3.10 -8.07
CA SER A 139 -5.14 4.54 -8.27
C SER A 139 -3.85 4.81 -9.05
N ALA A 140 -2.75 4.11 -8.74
CA ALA A 140 -1.51 4.23 -9.50
C ALA A 140 -1.65 3.76 -10.95
N SER A 141 -2.49 2.75 -11.23
CA SER A 141 -2.74 2.30 -12.60
C SER A 141 -3.25 3.43 -13.50
N LEU A 142 -4.03 4.38 -12.95
CA LEU A 142 -4.51 5.56 -13.67
C LEU A 142 -3.36 6.53 -13.97
N VAL A 143 -2.45 6.76 -13.02
CA VAL A 143 -1.27 7.63 -13.19
C VAL A 143 -0.39 7.13 -14.34
N PHE A 144 -0.13 5.82 -14.40
CA PHE A 144 0.73 5.21 -15.42
C PHE A 144 0.01 4.90 -16.74
N LYS A 145 -1.31 5.07 -16.83
CA LYS A 145 -2.13 4.61 -17.96
C LYS A 145 -1.64 5.07 -19.33
N SER A 146 -1.17 6.32 -19.43
CA SER A 146 -0.72 6.92 -20.69
C SER A 146 0.80 6.79 -20.93
N SER A 147 1.60 6.73 -19.86
CA SER A 147 3.06 6.72 -19.92
C SER A 147 3.66 5.31 -19.97
N ASP A 148 3.00 4.33 -19.34
CA ASP A 148 3.40 2.92 -19.31
C ASP A 148 2.16 2.02 -19.17
N SER A 149 1.50 1.74 -20.29
CA SER A 149 0.26 0.96 -20.32
C SER A 149 0.43 -0.48 -19.86
N ALA A 150 1.63 -1.06 -20.04
CA ALA A 150 1.93 -2.42 -19.62
C ALA A 150 2.04 -2.49 -18.08
N TYR A 151 2.75 -1.54 -17.48
CA TYR A 151 2.82 -1.42 -16.02
C TYR A 151 1.46 -1.07 -15.42
N SER A 152 0.72 -0.13 -16.01
CA SER A 152 -0.67 0.18 -15.60
C SER A 152 -1.56 -1.07 -15.55
N SER A 153 -1.51 -1.92 -16.57
CA SER A 153 -2.28 -3.17 -16.62
C SER A 153 -1.82 -4.19 -15.57
N LEU A 154 -0.52 -4.24 -15.27
CA LEU A 154 0.02 -5.07 -14.18
C LEU A 154 -0.49 -4.60 -12.82
N LEU A 155 -0.46 -3.30 -12.55
CA LEU A 155 -0.97 -2.73 -11.29
C LEU A 155 -2.44 -3.04 -11.10
N LEU A 156 -3.25 -2.84 -12.14
CA LEU A 156 -4.69 -3.10 -12.09
C LEU A 156 -5.01 -4.57 -11.82
N LYS A 157 -4.29 -5.50 -12.45
CA LYS A 157 -4.44 -6.94 -12.18
C LYS A 157 -4.20 -7.28 -10.72
N HIS A 158 -3.11 -6.76 -10.13
CA HIS A 158 -2.82 -6.98 -8.71
C HIS A 158 -3.90 -6.34 -7.81
N ALA A 159 -4.39 -5.16 -8.17
CA ALA A 159 -5.45 -4.47 -7.43
C ALA A 159 -6.75 -5.28 -7.38
N GLU A 160 -7.21 -5.81 -8.51
CA GLU A 160 -8.42 -6.62 -8.59
C GLU A 160 -8.29 -7.92 -7.77
N GLN A 161 -7.14 -8.58 -7.85
CA GLN A 161 -6.86 -9.80 -7.07
C GLN A 161 -6.84 -9.52 -5.56
N LEU A 162 -6.15 -8.45 -5.12
CA LEU A 162 -6.07 -8.08 -3.71
C LEU A 162 -7.42 -7.64 -3.14
N PHE A 163 -8.23 -6.93 -3.92
CA PHE A 163 -9.59 -6.58 -3.49
C PHE A 163 -10.45 -7.82 -3.32
N HIS A 164 -10.41 -8.76 -4.27
CA HIS A 164 -11.11 -10.04 -4.15
C HIS A 164 -10.65 -10.82 -2.91
N PHE A 165 -9.34 -10.90 -2.67
CA PHE A 165 -8.79 -11.54 -1.47
C PHE A 165 -9.28 -10.87 -0.17
N ALA A 166 -9.22 -9.53 -0.11
CA ALA A 166 -9.67 -8.76 1.05
C ALA A 166 -11.16 -9.00 1.35
N ASP A 167 -12.00 -9.00 0.32
CA ASP A 167 -13.45 -9.12 0.44
C ASP A 167 -13.91 -10.56 0.72
N ALA A 168 -13.22 -11.55 0.16
CA ALA A 168 -13.56 -12.97 0.35
C ALA A 168 -13.14 -13.49 1.75
N PHE A 169 -12.07 -12.95 2.34
CA PHE A 169 -11.53 -13.39 3.62
C PHE A 169 -11.53 -12.24 4.64
N ARG A 170 -12.72 -11.82 5.06
CA ARG A 170 -12.88 -10.65 5.93
C ARG A 170 -12.41 -10.90 7.37
N ALA A 171 -11.28 -10.32 7.74
CA ALA A 171 -10.81 -10.23 9.13
C ALA A 171 -9.79 -9.10 9.25
N SER A 172 -9.76 -8.45 10.42
CA SER A 172 -8.77 -7.42 10.69
C SER A 172 -7.37 -8.03 10.80
N TYR A 173 -6.40 -7.46 10.09
CA TYR A 173 -5.01 -7.89 10.10
C TYR A 173 -4.40 -7.74 11.50
N SER A 174 -4.83 -6.72 12.24
CA SER A 174 -4.34 -6.46 13.59
C SER A 174 -4.94 -7.43 14.61
N LEU A 175 -6.10 -8.02 14.33
CA LEU A 175 -6.64 -9.14 15.10
C LEU A 175 -6.02 -10.49 14.71
N SER A 176 -5.74 -10.69 13.42
CA SER A 176 -5.06 -11.88 12.90
C SER A 176 -3.60 -11.97 13.35
N ILE A 177 -2.94 -10.83 13.52
CA ILE A 177 -1.52 -10.69 13.89
C ILE A 177 -1.40 -9.64 15.02
N PRO A 178 -1.73 -10.00 16.27
CA PRO A 178 -1.82 -9.05 17.38
C PRO A 178 -0.56 -8.21 17.63
N GLU A 179 0.62 -8.69 17.21
CA GLU A 179 1.89 -7.98 17.35
C GLU A 179 1.92 -6.64 16.61
N VAL A 180 1.17 -6.50 15.52
CA VAL A 180 1.14 -5.25 14.72
C VAL A 180 0.38 -4.12 15.43
N GLN A 181 -0.47 -4.44 16.40
CA GLN A 181 -1.30 -3.46 17.13
C GLN A 181 -0.45 -2.44 17.90
N GLN A 182 0.78 -2.80 18.26
CA GLN A 182 1.69 -1.90 18.97
C GLN A 182 2.22 -0.76 18.09
N PHE A 183 2.06 -0.87 16.77
CA PHE A 183 2.60 0.07 15.79
C PHE A 183 1.48 0.68 14.95
N TYR A 184 0.79 -0.15 14.16
CA TYR A 184 -0.26 0.27 13.23
C TYR A 184 -1.55 -0.53 13.48
N ASN A 185 -2.19 -0.33 14.64
CA ASN A 185 -3.45 -1.00 14.92
C ASN A 185 -4.58 -0.56 13.96
N SER A 186 -5.37 -1.51 13.46
CA SER A 186 -6.58 -1.19 12.70
C SER A 186 -7.78 -0.91 13.61
N THR A 187 -8.60 0.09 13.27
CA THR A 187 -9.91 0.31 13.91
C THR A 187 -11.07 -0.36 13.15
N GLY A 188 -10.86 -0.75 11.90
CA GLY A 188 -11.84 -1.38 11.03
C GLY A 188 -11.27 -1.67 9.65
N TYR A 189 -12.06 -2.37 8.83
CA TYR A 189 -11.70 -2.67 7.43
C TYR A 189 -12.78 -2.26 6.42
N LYS A 190 -13.91 -1.78 6.92
CA LYS A 190 -15.12 -1.55 6.12
C LYS A 190 -14.92 -0.36 5.19
N ASP A 191 -14.28 0.67 5.70
CA ASP A 191 -13.92 1.87 4.97
C ASP A 191 -12.85 1.59 3.91
N GLU A 192 -11.86 0.71 4.17
CA GLU A 192 -10.91 0.28 3.15
C GLU A 192 -11.57 -0.51 2.02
N LEU A 193 -12.57 -1.35 2.31
CA LEU A 193 -13.32 -2.06 1.26
C LEU A 193 -14.07 -1.08 0.36
N LEU A 194 -14.73 -0.07 0.93
CA LEU A 194 -15.41 0.96 0.14
C LEU A 194 -14.39 1.81 -0.65
N TRP A 195 -13.28 2.19 -0.02
CA TRP A 195 -12.20 2.98 -0.62
C TRP A 195 -11.55 2.27 -1.81
N ALA A 196 -11.19 1.00 -1.65
CA ALA A 196 -10.61 0.18 -2.70
C ALA A 196 -11.56 -0.02 -3.87
N ALA A 197 -12.84 -0.32 -3.59
CA ALA A 197 -13.85 -0.45 -4.62
C ALA A 197 -14.06 0.87 -5.39
N ALA A 198 -14.05 2.03 -4.72
CA ALA A 198 -14.14 3.32 -5.39
C ALA A 198 -12.96 3.55 -6.36
N TRP A 199 -11.73 3.28 -5.93
CA TRP A 199 -10.56 3.39 -6.82
C TRP A 199 -10.57 2.38 -7.96
N LEU A 200 -11.02 1.15 -7.73
CA LEU A 200 -11.19 0.15 -8.78
C LEU A 200 -12.26 0.58 -9.79
N TYR A 201 -13.36 1.18 -9.36
CA TYR A 201 -14.34 1.78 -10.28
C TYR A 201 -13.70 2.88 -11.12
N HIS A 202 -12.94 3.80 -10.52
CA HIS A 202 -12.24 4.85 -11.27
C HIS A 202 -11.27 4.26 -12.31
N ALA A 203 -10.53 3.21 -11.95
CA ALA A 203 -9.57 2.55 -12.84
C ALA A 203 -10.21 1.76 -13.99
N THR A 204 -11.29 1.03 -13.71
CA THR A 204 -11.90 0.04 -14.62
C THR A 204 -13.13 0.53 -15.36
N GLN A 205 -13.88 1.46 -14.75
CA GLN A 205 -15.27 1.79 -15.12
C GLN A 205 -16.24 0.61 -15.01
N ASP A 206 -15.88 -0.45 -14.28
CA ASP A 206 -16.76 -1.59 -14.02
C ASP A 206 -17.81 -1.22 -12.98
N GLN A 207 -19.08 -1.26 -13.38
CA GLN A 207 -20.22 -0.88 -12.56
C GLN A 207 -20.39 -1.78 -11.32
N THR A 208 -19.81 -2.98 -11.30
CA THR A 208 -19.84 -3.87 -10.13
C THR A 208 -19.18 -3.21 -8.92
N TYR A 209 -18.04 -2.53 -9.09
CA TYR A 209 -17.37 -1.80 -8.01
C TYR A 209 -18.20 -0.59 -7.52
N LEU A 210 -18.83 0.15 -8.43
CA LEU A 210 -19.70 1.25 -8.03
C LEU A 210 -20.94 0.76 -7.28
N ASN A 211 -21.53 -0.36 -7.70
CA ASN A 211 -22.65 -0.99 -7.01
C ASN A 211 -22.24 -1.52 -5.63
N TYR A 212 -21.01 -2.07 -5.50
CA TYR A 212 -20.45 -2.50 -4.21
C TYR A 212 -20.46 -1.34 -3.20
N VAL A 213 -19.99 -0.16 -3.63
CA VAL A 213 -19.92 1.04 -2.77
C VAL A 213 -21.29 1.66 -2.51
N THR A 214 -22.17 1.74 -3.51
CA THR A 214 -23.39 2.56 -3.41
C THR A 214 -24.66 1.79 -3.06
N VAL A 215 -24.70 0.48 -3.32
CA VAL A 215 -25.91 -0.35 -3.17
C VAL A 215 -25.70 -1.46 -2.15
N GLU A 216 -24.62 -2.23 -2.27
CA GLU A 216 -24.44 -3.45 -1.49
C GLU A 216 -23.94 -3.16 -0.07
N ASN A 217 -22.89 -2.34 0.05
CA ASN A 217 -22.19 -2.15 1.32
C ASN A 217 -22.24 -0.72 1.85
N GLY A 218 -22.54 0.29 1.01
CA GLY A 218 -22.52 1.70 1.39
C GLY A 218 -23.33 2.04 2.64
N GLN A 219 -24.54 1.49 2.78
CA GLN A 219 -25.36 1.75 3.98
C GLN A 219 -24.75 1.13 5.26
N ALA A 220 -24.12 -0.04 5.15
CA ALA A 220 -23.60 -0.78 6.29
C ALA A 220 -22.17 -0.37 6.69
N PHE A 221 -21.38 0.12 5.73
CA PHE A 221 -19.94 0.33 5.88
C PHE A 221 -19.54 1.80 5.94
N ALA A 222 -20.34 2.71 5.34
CA ALA A 222 -19.91 4.10 5.21
C ALA A 222 -20.09 4.93 6.49
N GLU A 223 -20.73 4.43 7.56
CA GLU A 223 -20.88 5.14 8.84
C GLU A 223 -21.32 6.61 8.67
N TRP A 224 -22.39 6.81 7.89
CA TRP A 224 -22.87 8.14 7.49
C TRP A 224 -23.08 9.10 8.67
N GLY A 225 -22.51 10.30 8.57
CA GLY A 225 -22.70 11.39 9.53
C GLY A 225 -21.72 11.39 10.71
N ASP A 226 -20.76 10.46 10.76
CA ASP A 226 -19.68 10.44 11.74
C ASP A 226 -18.27 10.32 11.11
N PRO A 227 -17.95 11.05 10.01
CA PRO A 227 -16.62 10.96 9.44
C PRO A 227 -15.60 11.55 10.41
N THR A 228 -14.60 10.75 10.78
CA THR A 228 -13.45 11.20 11.55
C THR A 228 -12.35 11.72 10.61
N TRP A 229 -11.11 11.74 11.06
CA TRP A 229 -9.96 12.26 10.31
C TRP A 229 -9.53 11.26 9.21
N PHE A 230 -9.42 11.74 7.97
CA PHE A 230 -8.81 10.96 6.90
C PHE A 230 -7.35 10.64 7.25
N SER A 231 -7.01 9.36 7.33
CA SER A 231 -5.70 8.89 7.79
C SER A 231 -5.36 7.52 7.24
N TRP A 232 -4.17 7.01 7.57
CA TRP A 232 -3.75 5.66 7.20
C TRP A 232 -4.66 4.56 7.75
N ASP A 233 -5.51 4.84 8.74
CA ASP A 233 -6.43 3.88 9.37
C ASP A 233 -7.91 4.13 9.05
N ASN A 234 -8.29 5.36 8.65
CA ASN A 234 -9.70 5.69 8.38
C ASN A 234 -9.86 6.46 7.06
N LYS A 235 -10.62 5.89 6.12
CA LYS A 235 -10.82 6.39 4.76
C LYS A 235 -12.21 6.98 4.54
N LEU A 236 -13.08 6.99 5.54
CA LEU A 236 -14.48 7.40 5.40
C LEU A 236 -14.61 8.79 4.77
N ALA A 237 -13.86 9.78 5.25
CA ALA A 237 -13.90 11.14 4.74
C ALA A 237 -13.36 11.29 3.30
N GLY A 238 -12.56 10.33 2.81
CA GLY A 238 -12.10 10.29 1.41
C GLY A 238 -13.06 9.54 0.49
N THR A 239 -13.81 8.58 1.03
CA THR A 239 -14.74 7.71 0.28
C THR A 239 -16.13 8.32 0.10
N GLN A 240 -16.61 9.12 1.07
CA GLN A 240 -17.92 9.78 1.06
C GLN A 240 -17.93 11.03 0.19
#